data_AF-A0A7S0FIX9-F1
#
_entry.id   AF-A0A7S0FIX9-F1
#
_cell.length_a   1.000
_cell.length_b   1.000
_cell.length_c   1.000
_cell.angle_alpha   90.00
_cell.angle_beta   90.00
_cell.angle_gamma   90.00
#
_symmetry.space_group_name_H-M   'P 1'
#
loop_
_entity.id
_entity.type
_entity.pdbx_description
1 polymer ?
#
loop_
_entity_poly.entity_id
_entity_poly.type
_entity_poly.pdbx_seq_one_letter_code
_entity_poly.pdbx_strand_id
1 'polypeptide(L)'
;AGIQGKTYTFCGTPLYLAPEIILQKGHGPSADHWSWGVLLYESIVGSTPFYEKSMDQMTLFKRIISGKFDFPGGNFMSTFAKDLIRRMLVVRQSERLGSFAGAADDIKRHPWFKDLDWEALAAKKIQAPWKPDIKDALDVSNFDNWDHLEKEGDSKLKPLTEKEQQLFQDF
;
A
#
# COMPACT_ATOMS: atom_id res chain seq x y z
N ALA A 1 -18.50 -1.28 22.00
CA ALA A 1 -17.81 -0.01 21.72
C ALA A 1 -17.53 0.07 20.22
N GLY A 2 -18.24 0.94 19.51
CA GLY A 2 -18.05 1.12 18.07
C GLY A 2 -16.84 2.02 17.80
N ILE A 3 -15.99 1.64 16.86
CA ILE A 3 -14.89 2.47 16.38
C ILE A 3 -15.52 3.69 15.68
N GLN A 4 -15.47 4.88 16.29
CA GLN A 4 -15.71 6.15 15.58
C GLN A 4 -14.64 6.28 14.47
N GLY A 5 -15.03 6.69 13.26
CA GLY A 5 -14.09 6.91 12.15
C GLY A 5 -13.99 5.80 11.09
N LYS A 6 -15.05 5.01 10.89
CA LYS A 6 -15.11 4.07 9.74
C LYS A 6 -15.67 4.74 8.49
N THR A 7 -15.12 4.37 7.34
CA THR A 7 -15.67 4.66 6.00
C THR A 7 -16.02 3.36 5.28
N TYR A 8 -16.81 3.46 4.21
CA TYR A 8 -17.44 2.32 3.54
C TYR A 8 -17.21 2.28 2.02
N THR A 9 -16.54 3.30 1.46
CA THR A 9 -16.25 3.35 0.03
C THR A 9 -15.40 2.15 -0.39
N PHE A 10 -15.82 1.46 -1.45
CA PHE A 10 -15.01 0.42 -2.07
C PHE A 10 -14.07 1.08 -3.08
N CYS A 11 -12.81 1.27 -2.69
CA CYS A 11 -11.79 1.88 -3.54
C CYS A 11 -10.40 1.33 -3.22
N GLY A 12 -9.51 1.37 -4.21
CA GLY A 12 -8.10 0.99 -4.10
C GLY A 12 -7.67 -0.01 -5.16
N THR A 13 -6.37 -0.34 -5.16
CA THR A 13 -5.78 -1.30 -6.10
C THR A 13 -6.04 -2.72 -5.60
N PRO A 14 -6.66 -3.62 -6.40
CA PRO A 14 -7.11 -4.94 -5.95
C PRO A 14 -6.10 -5.77 -5.15
N LEU A 15 -4.82 -5.68 -5.52
CA LEU A 15 -3.73 -6.43 -4.91
C LEU A 15 -3.43 -6.03 -3.45
N TYR A 16 -3.77 -4.79 -3.07
CA TYR A 16 -3.46 -4.22 -1.75
C TYR A 16 -4.69 -4.07 -0.85
N LEU A 17 -5.89 -4.38 -1.35
CA LEU A 17 -7.13 -4.23 -0.59
C LEU A 17 -7.14 -5.12 0.65
N ALA A 18 -7.51 -4.53 1.79
CA ALA A 18 -7.73 -5.27 3.03
C ALA A 18 -9.02 -6.11 2.97
N PRO A 19 -9.11 -7.26 3.68
CA PRO A 19 -10.28 -8.14 3.66
C PRO A 19 -11.58 -7.44 4.04
N GLU A 20 -11.53 -6.48 4.96
CA GLU A 20 -12.69 -5.72 5.40
C GLU A 20 -13.25 -4.76 4.34
N ILE A 21 -12.43 -4.28 3.41
CA ILE A 21 -12.86 -3.45 2.28
C ILE A 21 -13.57 -4.34 1.26
N ILE A 22 -12.98 -5.49 0.96
CA ILE A 22 -13.58 -6.49 0.05
C ILE A 22 -14.93 -6.97 0.56
N LEU A 23 -15.05 -7.18 1.88
CA LEU A 23 -16.27 -7.61 2.53
C LEU A 23 -17.24 -6.46 2.88
N GLN A 24 -16.90 -5.21 2.54
CA GLN A 24 -17.69 -4.00 2.82
C GLN A 24 -18.09 -3.86 4.30
N LYS A 25 -17.23 -4.26 5.24
CA LYS A 25 -17.50 -4.24 6.70
C LYS A 25 -17.24 -2.88 7.36
N GLY A 26 -16.93 -1.87 6.54
CA GLY A 26 -16.35 -0.61 6.98
C GLY A 26 -14.88 -0.79 7.37
N HIS A 27 -14.07 0.18 6.95
CA HIS A 27 -12.62 0.19 7.17
C HIS A 27 -12.20 1.49 7.85
N GLY A 28 -11.03 1.44 8.50
CA GLY A 28 -10.36 2.57 9.12
C GLY A 28 -8.85 2.45 8.93
N PRO A 29 -8.03 3.11 9.76
CA PRO A 29 -6.57 3.13 9.60
C PRO A 29 -5.89 1.74 9.60
N SER A 30 -6.54 0.70 10.13
CA SER A 30 -6.03 -0.67 10.06
C SER A 30 -5.85 -1.18 8.63
N ALA A 31 -6.64 -0.67 7.68
CA ALA A 31 -6.53 -1.06 6.27
C ALA A 31 -5.17 -0.63 5.68
N ASP A 32 -4.61 0.50 6.11
CA ASP A 32 -3.29 0.97 5.67
C ASP A 32 -2.18 0.02 6.16
N HIS A 33 -2.29 -0.49 7.38
CA HIS A 33 -1.36 -1.49 7.90
C HIS A 33 -1.39 -2.80 7.10
N TRP A 34 -2.55 -3.19 6.56
CA TRP A 34 -2.63 -4.33 5.64
C TRP A 34 -1.92 -4.03 4.32
N SER A 35 -2.26 -2.91 3.68
CA SER A 35 -1.65 -2.48 2.41
C SER A 35 -0.14 -2.36 2.52
N TRP A 36 0.36 -1.84 3.64
CA TRP A 36 1.79 -1.75 3.92
C TRP A 36 2.42 -3.14 4.11
N GLY A 37 1.70 -4.11 4.66
CA GLY A 37 2.16 -5.50 4.79
C GLY A 37 2.30 -6.18 3.42
N VAL A 38 1.35 -5.90 2.53
CA VAL A 38 1.42 -6.34 1.12
C VAL A 38 2.62 -5.70 0.42
N LEU A 39 2.81 -4.39 0.58
CA LEU A 39 3.93 -3.65 -0.01
C LEU A 39 5.29 -4.14 0.50
N LEU A 40 5.40 -4.41 1.80
CA LEU A 40 6.62 -4.93 2.40
C LEU A 40 6.95 -6.33 1.89
N TYR A 41 5.94 -7.20 1.76
CA TYR A 41 6.12 -8.51 1.13
C TYR A 41 6.64 -8.35 -0.30
N GLU A 42 6.00 -7.50 -1.10
CA GLU A 42 6.36 -7.29 -2.50
C GLU A 42 7.75 -6.68 -2.67
N SER A 43 8.14 -5.74 -1.81
CA SER A 43 9.48 -5.12 -1.86
C SER A 43 10.60 -6.13 -1.66
N ILE A 44 10.35 -7.20 -0.91
CA ILE A 44 11.35 -8.24 -0.61
C ILE A 44 11.25 -9.41 -1.61
N VAL A 45 10.04 -9.78 -2.02
CA VAL A 45 9.77 -10.97 -2.85
C VAL A 45 9.76 -10.65 -4.35
N GLY A 46 9.44 -9.42 -4.74
CA GLY A 46 9.23 -9.00 -6.13
C GLY A 46 7.83 -9.32 -6.68
N SER A 47 6.93 -9.87 -5.86
CA SER A 47 5.53 -10.12 -6.21
C SER A 47 4.64 -9.99 -4.98
N THR A 48 3.34 -9.75 -5.18
CA THR A 48 2.37 -9.63 -4.07
C THR A 48 2.01 -11.00 -3.47
N PRO A 49 1.59 -11.08 -2.19
CA PRO A 49 1.42 -12.36 -1.49
C PRO A 49 0.19 -13.17 -1.91
N PHE A 50 -0.82 -12.52 -2.52
CA PHE A 50 -2.10 -13.16 -2.84
C PHE A 50 -2.31 -13.44 -4.33
N TYR A 51 -1.49 -12.88 -5.21
CA TYR A 51 -1.66 -12.97 -6.65
C TYR A 51 -0.72 -13.99 -7.29
N GLU A 52 -1.25 -14.71 -8.27
CA GLU A 52 -0.48 -15.56 -9.17
C GLU A 52 -0.82 -15.19 -10.62
N LYS A 53 0.11 -15.49 -11.53
CA LYS A 53 -0.08 -15.21 -12.96
C LYS A 53 -1.36 -15.91 -13.47
N SER A 54 -2.16 -15.17 -14.25
CA SER A 54 -3.44 -15.62 -14.82
C SER A 54 -4.57 -15.82 -13.81
N MET A 55 -4.42 -15.36 -12.57
CA MET A 55 -5.49 -15.38 -11.57
C MET A 55 -6.55 -14.31 -11.87
N ASP A 56 -7.82 -14.70 -11.81
CA ASP A 56 -8.94 -13.77 -11.90
C ASP A 56 -9.16 -12.99 -10.58
N GLN A 57 -9.84 -11.85 -10.68
CA GLN A 57 -10.07 -10.96 -9.53
C GLN A 57 -10.90 -11.59 -8.40
N MET A 58 -11.86 -12.46 -8.71
CA MET A 58 -12.67 -13.13 -7.69
C MET A 58 -11.85 -14.16 -6.91
N THR A 59 -10.95 -14.87 -7.58
CA THR A 59 -10.00 -15.79 -6.95
C THR A 59 -9.01 -15.04 -6.07
N LEU A 60 -8.49 -13.89 -6.53
CA LEU A 60 -7.66 -12.99 -5.71
C LEU A 60 -8.39 -12.58 -4.42
N PHE A 61 -9.64 -12.11 -4.54
CA PHE A 61 -10.43 -11.69 -3.39
C PHE A 61 -10.69 -12.82 -2.40
N LYS A 62 -10.97 -14.03 -2.89
CA LYS A 62 -11.09 -15.22 -2.02
C LYS A 62 -9.81 -15.50 -1.24
N ARG A 63 -8.64 -15.37 -1.89
CA ARG A 63 -7.34 -15.55 -1.21
C ARG A 63 -7.10 -14.48 -0.15
N ILE A 64 -7.32 -13.22 -0.48
CA ILE A 64 -7.20 -12.10 0.47
C ILE A 64 -8.10 -12.34 1.69
N ILE A 65 -9.37 -12.69 1.47
CA ILE A 65 -10.33 -12.97 2.55
C ILE A 65 -9.89 -14.16 3.40
N SER A 66 -9.29 -15.18 2.80
CA SER A 66 -8.76 -16.34 3.54
C SER A 66 -7.54 -16.00 4.39
N GLY A 67 -6.80 -14.94 4.05
CA GLY A 67 -5.53 -14.57 4.69
C GLY A 67 -4.41 -15.58 4.49
N LYS A 68 -4.57 -16.55 3.57
CA LYS A 68 -3.57 -17.59 3.31
C LYS A 68 -2.60 -17.10 2.24
N PHE A 69 -1.33 -17.05 2.60
CA PHE A 69 -0.20 -16.78 1.72
C PHE A 69 1.02 -17.53 2.25
N ASP A 70 1.98 -17.79 1.37
CA ASP A 70 3.23 -18.46 1.70
C ASP A 70 4.41 -17.57 1.33
N PHE A 71 5.53 -17.75 2.04
CA PHE A 71 6.78 -17.13 1.64
C PHE A 71 7.53 -18.07 0.68
N PRO A 72 8.15 -17.58 -0.38
CA PRO A 72 8.98 -18.43 -1.23
C PRO A 72 10.11 -19.08 -0.43
N GLY A 73 10.53 -20.27 -0.88
CA GLY A 73 11.65 -20.97 -0.27
C GLY A 73 12.97 -20.20 -0.43
N GLY A 74 13.87 -20.34 0.54
CA GLY A 74 15.20 -19.71 0.54
C GLY A 74 15.47 -18.79 1.73
N ASN A 75 16.70 -18.28 1.80
CA ASN A 75 17.24 -17.50 2.92
C ASN A 75 17.35 -15.98 2.64
N PHE A 76 16.61 -15.45 1.66
CA PHE A 76 16.66 -14.03 1.30
C PHE A 76 15.84 -13.12 2.23
N MET A 77 14.95 -13.70 3.05
CA MET A 77 14.08 -12.96 3.97
C MET A 77 14.32 -13.39 5.41
N SER A 78 14.61 -12.43 6.28
CA SER A 78 14.85 -12.68 7.70
C SER A 78 13.59 -13.21 8.41
N THR A 79 13.78 -13.96 9.49
CA THR A 79 12.68 -14.46 10.32
C THR A 79 11.83 -13.33 10.89
N PHE A 80 12.46 -12.21 11.28
CA PHE A 80 11.76 -11.01 11.75
C PHE A 80 10.93 -10.34 10.65
N ALA A 81 11.39 -10.32 9.39
CA ALA A 81 10.58 -9.79 8.29
C ALA A 81 9.32 -10.65 8.07
N LYS A 82 9.49 -11.98 8.08
CA LYS A 82 8.38 -12.93 7.96
C LYS A 82 7.37 -12.77 9.11
N ASP A 83 7.85 -12.59 10.34
CA ASP A 83 7.00 -12.37 11.51
C ASP A 83 6.21 -11.05 11.41
N LEU A 84 6.88 -9.96 11.03
CA LEU A 84 6.24 -8.65 10.83
C LEU A 84 5.10 -8.74 9.82
N ILE A 85 5.39 -9.28 8.62
CA ILE A 85 4.40 -9.42 7.54
C ILE A 85 3.22 -10.29 8.00
N ARG A 86 3.46 -11.40 8.70
CA ARG A 86 2.37 -12.26 9.22
C ARG A 86 1.47 -11.51 10.21
N ARG A 87 2.04 -10.69 11.08
CA ARG A 87 1.28 -9.89 12.07
C ARG A 87 0.50 -8.74 11.42
N MET A 88 0.95 -8.25 10.27
CA MET A 88 0.26 -7.21 9.50
C MET A 88 -0.81 -7.78 8.56
N LEU A 89 -0.59 -8.95 7.98
CA LEU A 89 -1.54 -9.63 7.10
C LEU A 89 -2.53 -10.51 7.89
N VAL A 90 -2.99 -10.00 9.03
CA VAL A 90 -4.04 -10.61 9.84
C VAL A 90 -5.41 -10.14 9.36
N VAL A 91 -6.29 -11.09 9.05
CA VAL A 91 -7.63 -10.84 8.50
C VAL A 91 -8.50 -10.06 9.48
N ARG A 92 -8.45 -10.38 10.78
CA ARG A 92 -9.21 -9.66 11.79
C ARG A 92 -8.53 -8.34 12.12
N GLN A 93 -9.20 -7.23 11.78
CA GLN A 93 -8.71 -5.86 12.00
C GLN A 93 -8.16 -5.61 13.42
N SER A 94 -8.84 -6.10 14.47
CA SER A 94 -8.47 -5.88 15.87
C SER A 94 -7.24 -6.68 16.33
N GLU A 95 -6.86 -7.72 15.59
CA GLU A 95 -5.68 -8.56 15.88
C GLU A 95 -4.48 -8.17 15.01
N ARG A 96 -4.68 -7.25 14.06
CA ARG A 96 -3.66 -6.77 13.15
C ARG A 96 -2.68 -5.85 13.87
N LEU A 97 -1.39 -6.07 13.67
CA LEU A 97 -0.35 -5.18 14.18
C LEU A 97 -0.56 -3.75 13.62
N GLY A 98 -0.47 -2.75 14.50
CA GLY A 98 -0.84 -1.37 14.19
C GLY A 98 -2.27 -1.01 14.60
N SER A 99 -3.11 -1.98 14.98
CA SER A 99 -4.48 -1.75 15.45
C SER A 99 -4.64 -1.79 16.97
N PHE A 100 -3.57 -2.02 17.74
CA PHE A 100 -3.65 -2.03 19.20
C PHE A 100 -3.53 -0.60 19.77
N ALA A 101 -3.48 -0.49 21.10
CA ALA A 101 -3.45 0.80 21.78
C ALA A 101 -2.23 1.67 21.39
N GLY A 102 -1.12 1.05 20.98
CA GLY A 102 0.08 1.77 20.52
C GLY A 102 0.02 2.22 19.06
N ALA A 103 -1.01 1.83 18.30
CA ALA A 103 -1.17 2.13 16.88
C ALA A 103 0.14 1.88 16.09
N ALA A 104 0.62 2.86 15.33
CA ALA A 104 1.86 2.76 14.57
C ALA A 104 3.11 2.46 15.43
N ASP A 105 3.11 2.80 16.72
CA ASP A 105 4.28 2.51 17.57
C ASP A 105 4.40 1.01 17.89
N ASP A 106 3.32 0.24 17.81
CA ASP A 106 3.39 -1.23 17.92
C ASP A 106 4.18 -1.84 16.77
N ILE A 107 4.06 -1.24 15.59
CA ILE A 107 4.86 -1.61 14.41
C ILE A 107 6.32 -1.19 14.62
N LYS A 108 6.58 0.06 15.04
CA LYS A 108 7.95 0.57 15.21
C LYS A 108 8.76 -0.23 16.24
N ARG A 109 8.09 -0.76 17.27
CA ARG A 109 8.70 -1.61 18.30
C ARG A 109 8.98 -3.04 17.84
N HIS A 110 8.56 -3.44 16.63
CA HIS A 110 8.78 -4.79 16.14
C HIS A 110 10.30 -5.07 15.97
N PRO A 111 10.81 -6.27 16.35
CA PRO A 111 12.24 -6.59 16.27
C PRO A 111 12.87 -6.47 14.89
N TRP A 112 12.07 -6.44 13.81
CA TRP A 112 12.57 -6.17 12.46
C TRP A 112 13.17 -4.77 12.32
N PHE A 113 12.71 -3.80 13.12
CA PHE A 113 13.18 -2.41 13.15
C PHE A 113 14.18 -2.12 14.27
N LYS A 114 14.70 -3.14 14.96
CA LYS A 114 15.56 -2.96 16.15
C LYS A 114 16.80 -2.09 15.89
N ASP A 115 17.31 -2.10 14.65
CA ASP A 115 18.52 -1.39 14.24
C ASP A 115 18.20 -0.05 13.53
N LEU A 116 16.92 0.34 13.45
CA LEU A 116 16.47 1.57 12.81
C LEU A 116 16.28 2.68 13.85
N ASP A 117 17.04 3.76 13.68
CA ASP A 117 16.83 5.01 14.42
C ASP A 117 15.70 5.81 13.77
N TRP A 118 14.51 5.76 14.38
CA TRP A 118 13.33 6.46 13.89
C TRP A 118 13.46 7.99 13.90
N GLU A 119 14.20 8.56 14.85
CA GLU A 119 14.42 10.01 14.95
C GLU A 119 15.40 10.47 13.87
N ALA A 120 16.49 9.72 13.65
CA ALA A 120 17.41 9.99 12.55
C ALA A 120 16.73 9.83 11.18
N LEU A 121 15.84 8.83 11.02
CA LEU A 121 15.06 8.65 9.81
C LEU A 121 14.15 9.86 9.56
N ALA A 122 13.38 10.28 10.57
CA ALA A 122 12.48 11.42 10.48
C ALA A 122 13.24 12.73 10.18
N ALA A 123 14.44 12.88 10.77
CA ALA A 123 15.33 14.00 10.51
C ALA A 123 16.13 13.90 9.19
N LYS A 124 15.86 12.88 8.36
CA LYS A 124 16.55 12.60 7.08
C LYS A 124 18.08 12.48 7.22
N LYS A 125 18.56 11.96 8.35
CA LYS A 125 19.99 11.75 8.67
C LYS A 125 20.52 10.38 8.26
N ILE A 126 19.63 9.43 7.99
CA ILE A 126 20.00 8.11 7.48
C ILE A 126 20.29 8.20 5.98
N GLN A 127 21.44 7.69 5.56
CA GLN A 127 21.79 7.61 4.14
C GLN A 127 20.88 6.60 3.43
N ALA A 128 20.23 7.03 2.34
CA ALA A 128 19.43 6.15 1.50
C ALA A 128 20.30 5.05 0.86
N PRO A 129 19.82 3.79 0.81
CA PRO A 129 20.58 2.67 0.25
C PRO A 129 20.73 2.75 -1.27
N TRP A 130 19.82 3.44 -1.94
CA TRP A 130 19.87 3.72 -3.36
C TRP A 130 19.64 5.21 -3.60
N LYS A 131 20.41 5.78 -4.51
CA LYS A 131 20.27 7.15 -4.99
C LYS A 131 20.06 7.10 -6.50
N PRO A 132 19.00 7.69 -7.05
CA PRO A 132 18.82 7.77 -8.49
C PRO A 132 19.92 8.62 -9.12
N ASP A 133 20.29 8.27 -10.35
CA ASP A 133 21.12 9.13 -11.18
C ASP A 133 20.25 10.26 -11.75
N ILE A 134 20.66 11.51 -11.51
CA ILE A 134 19.95 12.72 -11.97
C ILE A 134 20.99 13.62 -12.64
N LYS A 135 20.80 13.91 -13.92
CA LYS A 135 21.73 14.71 -14.73
C LYS A 135 21.55 16.20 -14.49
N ASP A 136 20.30 16.66 -14.43
CA ASP A 136 19.93 18.06 -14.24
C ASP A 136 18.49 18.19 -13.71
N ALA A 137 18.03 19.43 -13.52
CA ALA A 137 16.73 19.74 -12.91
C ALA A 137 15.50 19.32 -13.75
N LEU A 138 15.69 19.02 -15.04
CA LEU A 138 14.64 18.59 -15.97
C LEU A 138 14.79 17.11 -16.38
N ASP A 139 15.68 16.36 -15.72
CA ASP A 139 15.92 14.96 -16.05
C ASP A 139 14.72 14.08 -15.69
N VAL A 140 14.06 13.56 -16.72
CA VAL A 140 12.92 12.62 -16.62
C VAL A 140 13.32 11.16 -16.88
N SER A 141 14.61 10.84 -16.95
CA SER A 141 15.09 9.51 -17.36
C SER A 141 14.78 8.37 -16.37
N ASN A 142 14.38 8.69 -15.14
CA ASN A 142 13.92 7.71 -14.15
C ASN A 142 12.40 7.39 -14.26
N PHE A 143 11.71 7.93 -15.28
CA PHE A 143 10.29 7.69 -15.56
C PHE A 143 10.10 7.04 -16.93
N ASP A 144 9.02 6.30 -17.08
CA ASP A 144 8.61 5.74 -18.38
C ASP A 144 8.17 6.84 -19.36
N ASN A 145 8.45 6.66 -20.66
CA ASN A 145 7.99 7.58 -21.70
C ASN A 145 6.55 7.26 -22.14
N TRP A 146 5.66 8.23 -21.97
CA TRP A 146 4.23 8.13 -22.34
C TRP A 146 3.81 9.12 -23.43
N ASP A 147 4.73 9.72 -24.19
CA ASP A 147 4.47 10.78 -25.19
C ASP A 147 3.47 10.36 -26.29
N HIS A 148 3.30 9.05 -26.48
CA HIS A 148 2.32 8.49 -27.41
C HIS A 148 0.86 8.74 -26.99
N LEU A 149 0.58 8.89 -25.69
CA LEU A 149 -0.76 9.15 -25.16
C LEU A 149 -1.14 10.64 -25.22
N GLU A 150 -0.16 11.54 -25.10
CA GLU A 150 -0.41 12.99 -25.07
C GLU A 150 -0.90 13.54 -26.42
N LYS A 151 -0.49 12.91 -27.53
CA LYS A 151 -0.91 13.29 -28.89
C LYS A 151 -2.41 13.08 -29.14
N GLU A 152 -3.11 12.38 -28.25
CA GLU A 152 -4.54 12.10 -28.35
C GLU A 152 -5.43 13.02 -27.49
N GLY A 153 -4.84 13.82 -26.57
CA GLY A 153 -5.55 14.36 -25.40
C GLY A 153 -6.30 15.69 -25.55
N ASP A 154 -5.68 16.73 -26.14
CA ASP A 154 -6.23 18.09 -25.94
C ASP A 154 -7.26 18.55 -26.98
N SER A 155 -7.39 17.87 -28.11
CA SER A 155 -8.15 18.41 -29.25
C SER A 155 -9.65 18.08 -29.28
N LYS A 156 -10.19 17.33 -28.31
CA LYS A 156 -11.57 16.77 -28.40
C LYS A 156 -12.48 17.00 -27.19
N LEU A 157 -12.02 17.61 -26.11
CA LEU A 157 -12.85 17.83 -24.93
C LEU A 157 -13.70 19.10 -25.08
N LYS A 158 -14.99 18.99 -24.78
CA LYS A 158 -15.89 20.15 -24.77
C LYS A 158 -15.62 20.99 -23.52
N PRO A 159 -15.72 22.32 -23.61
CA PRO A 159 -15.71 23.17 -22.42
C PRO A 159 -16.81 22.74 -21.42
N LEU A 160 -16.48 22.79 -20.14
CA LEU A 160 -17.44 22.53 -19.07
C LEU A 160 -18.55 23.58 -19.07
N THR A 161 -19.77 23.16 -18.78
CA THR A 161 -20.89 24.05 -18.51
C THR A 161 -20.70 24.79 -17.18
N GLU A 162 -21.41 25.90 -16.97
CA GLU A 162 -21.38 26.63 -15.69
C GLU A 162 -21.75 25.75 -14.49
N LYS A 163 -22.71 24.83 -14.67
CA LYS A 163 -23.12 23.88 -13.62
C LYS A 163 -22.02 22.87 -13.28
N GLU A 164 -21.27 22.41 -14.28
CA GLU A 164 -20.14 21.50 -14.06
C GLU A 164 -18.97 22.24 -13.40
N GLN A 165 -18.72 23.49 -13.78
CA GLN A 165 -17.69 24.32 -13.12
C GLN A 165 -18.02 24.58 -11.64
N GLN A 166 -19.28 24.76 -11.29
CA GLN A 166 -19.71 24.93 -9.89
C GLN A 166 -19.38 23.72 -9.00
N LEU A 167 -19.27 22.51 -9.55
CA LEU A 167 -18.88 21.32 -8.77
C LEU A 167 -17.46 21.43 -8.19
N PHE A 168 -16.62 22.31 -8.74
CA PHE A 168 -15.22 22.50 -8.36
C PHE A 168 -14.96 23.86 -7.70
N GLN A 169 -15.99 24.62 -7.33
CA GLN A 169 -15.85 25.97 -6.78
C GLN A 169 -15.04 26.02 -5.48
N ASP A 170 -15.01 24.92 -4.73
CA ASP A 170 -14.34 24.77 -3.43
C ASP A 170 -13.05 23.91 -3.53
N PHE A 171 -12.56 23.65 -4.75
CA PHE A 171 -11.30 22.95 -5.00
C PHE A 171 -10.09 23.88 -4.74
#